data_AF-A0A958FJ56-F1
#
_entry.id   AF-A0A958FJ56-F1
#
_cell.length_a   1.000
_cell.length_b   1.000
_cell.length_c   1.000
_cell.angle_alpha   90.00
_cell.angle_beta   90.00
_cell.angle_gamma   90.00
#
_symmetry.space_group_name_H-M   'P 1'
#
loop_
_entity.id
_entity.type
_entity.pdbx_description
1 polymer ?
#
loop_
_entity_poly.entity_id
_entity_poly.type
_entity_poly.pdbx_seq_one_letter_code
_entity_poly.pdbx_strand_id
1 'polypeptide(L)'
;MARGSIIFKILIVVFIAVLWQVIYIPGRIWKEENSLEKIGRQNMNAIYEAENYYYNKTKKFVPADSLENLLSFINADSSLQQKRQIGELTHILTDSIDRVLEIPVLSSIVPVSESISEMNGDLDFNSRYFEKYPEILTAKNDIKADLRKFDGTIDFPNFCAAKTFVDSLKILKDRINEYNLQNSTLLVQRYIDSLEVYLPKVELSQVQTYWKSTYDKVNQFIKAVNKTDIASVSSVGTRLNKFIDRANTGMSGLQKSDLNANLQMLSRQRQAIAGVHNHFISDYFLLTQKRGILQLNEVDSVLVKFNESNFYSPDTFDGKNRYLVHYTPGKNNIIVESPNLLNRFQDELKSATAPVQNLGIFPVLTRLDTSLSNLGDHLDKVKTEQRLSRYSTELLLNIKELSAELKDLSSVRFYRYAHGLKTFVDTIQTERRFSALKPLIEDIRNPMDTLAVRLENKNITDLEKRMDYFAGKIGVLDSMIANNNKIPANVRRAVNFTADFENAKGNVLNDLKSAMNPADGEKLRQAGVAIDKSTDVILNGYHEPVYGIFFSKKHKNHGYIENGQKSWENQ
;
A
#
# COMPACT_ATOMS: atom_id res chain seq x y z
N MET A 1 -22.28 -19.87 61.49
CA MET A 1 -22.37 -19.45 60.08
C MET A 1 -22.21 -17.94 60.03
N ALA A 2 -21.00 -17.45 59.73
CA ALA A 2 -20.76 -16.01 59.62
C ALA A 2 -21.58 -15.45 58.46
N ARG A 3 -22.47 -14.49 58.75
CA ARG A 3 -23.13 -13.69 57.71
C ARG A 3 -22.02 -12.95 56.96
N GLY A 4 -21.60 -13.50 55.82
CA GLY A 4 -20.61 -12.85 54.96
C GLY A 4 -21.04 -11.43 54.67
N SER A 5 -20.21 -10.46 55.06
CA SER A 5 -20.55 -9.04 54.98
C SER A 5 -20.99 -8.69 53.57
N ILE A 6 -22.19 -8.12 53.45
CA ILE A 6 -22.79 -7.64 52.18
C ILE A 6 -21.82 -6.70 51.46
N ILE A 7 -21.02 -5.95 52.23
CA ILE A 7 -19.97 -5.05 51.74
C ILE A 7 -18.95 -5.80 50.89
N PHE A 8 -18.48 -6.98 51.31
CA PHE A 8 -17.51 -7.77 50.52
C PHE A 8 -18.11 -8.28 49.21
N LYS A 9 -19.38 -8.67 49.19
CA LYS A 9 -20.05 -9.12 47.96
C LYS A 9 -20.17 -7.98 46.95
N ILE A 10 -20.58 -6.79 47.41
CA ILE A 10 -20.66 -5.59 46.56
C ILE A 10 -19.27 -5.24 46.01
N LEU A 11 -18.25 -5.27 46.87
CA LEU A 11 -16.87 -4.92 46.50
C LEU A 11 -16.25 -5.91 45.50
N ILE A 12 -16.54 -7.21 45.62
CA ILE A 12 -16.15 -8.22 44.63
C ILE A 12 -16.83 -7.97 43.28
N VAL A 13 -18.13 -7.67 43.26
CA VAL A 13 -18.86 -7.37 42.02
C VAL A 13 -18.30 -6.12 41.35
N VAL A 14 -17.99 -5.08 42.12
CA VAL A 14 -17.36 -3.86 41.62
C VAL A 14 -15.97 -4.16 41.03
N PHE A 15 -15.13 -4.97 41.70
CA PHE A 15 -13.82 -5.34 41.16
C PHE A 15 -13.92 -6.18 39.89
N ILE A 16 -14.87 -7.11 39.80
CA ILE A 16 -15.11 -7.87 38.56
C ILE A 16 -15.53 -6.93 37.42
N ALA A 17 -16.40 -5.96 37.69
CA ALA A 17 -16.82 -4.97 36.69
C ALA A 17 -15.66 -4.07 36.23
N VAL A 18 -14.82 -3.59 37.15
CA VAL A 18 -13.62 -2.81 36.83
C VAL A 18 -12.62 -3.64 36.02
N LEU A 19 -12.37 -4.89 36.41
CA LEU A 19 -11.47 -5.78 35.70
C LEU A 19 -11.97 -6.08 34.28
N TRP A 20 -13.27 -6.32 34.11
CA TRP A 20 -13.89 -6.46 32.80
C TRP A 20 -13.70 -5.20 31.94
N GLN A 21 -13.90 -4.02 32.52
CA GLN A 21 -13.74 -2.75 31.83
C GLN A 21 -12.28 -2.49 31.39
N VAL A 22 -11.30 -2.81 32.24
CA VAL A 22 -9.86 -2.68 31.95
C VAL A 22 -9.40 -3.61 30.82
N ILE A 23 -10.06 -4.74 30.60
CA ILE A 23 -9.74 -5.66 29.49
C ILE A 23 -10.48 -5.27 28.21
N TYR A 24 -11.78 -4.97 28.31
CA TYR A 24 -12.63 -4.76 27.14
C TYR A 24 -12.37 -3.43 26.43
N ILE A 25 -12.17 -2.33 27.19
CA ILE A 25 -11.99 -1.00 26.60
C ILE A 25 -10.71 -0.91 25.76
N PRO A 26 -9.50 -1.29 26.24
CA PRO A 26 -8.29 -1.27 25.42
C PRO A 26 -8.41 -2.15 24.17
N GLY A 27 -9.01 -3.34 24.30
CA GLY A 27 -9.23 -4.25 23.17
C GLY A 27 -10.11 -3.64 22.07
N ARG A 28 -11.10 -2.82 22.43
CA ARG A 28 -11.91 -2.07 21.46
C ARG A 28 -11.14 -0.91 20.85
N ILE A 29 -10.40 -0.14 21.66
CA ILE A 29 -9.59 1.00 21.20
C ILE A 29 -8.54 0.53 20.18
N TRP A 30 -7.77 -0.51 20.47
CA TRP A 30 -6.76 -1.03 19.53
C TRP A 30 -7.36 -1.55 18.22
N LYS A 31 -8.55 -2.15 18.27
CA LYS A 31 -9.25 -2.58 17.05
C LYS A 31 -9.70 -1.38 16.21
N GLU A 32 -10.17 -0.33 16.87
CA GLU A 32 -10.56 0.91 16.21
C GLU A 32 -9.34 1.60 15.57
N GLU A 33 -8.24 1.77 16.32
CA GLU A 33 -6.97 2.34 15.83
C GLU A 33 -6.45 1.60 14.59
N ASN A 34 -6.36 0.26 14.66
CA ASN A 34 -5.93 -0.57 13.54
C ASN A 34 -6.87 -0.45 12.33
N SER A 35 -8.18 -0.34 12.56
CA SER A 35 -9.16 -0.15 11.50
C SER A 35 -9.00 1.22 10.83
N LEU A 36 -8.80 2.28 11.62
CA LEU A 36 -8.61 3.64 11.12
C LEU A 36 -7.33 3.76 10.30
N GLU A 37 -6.22 3.17 10.77
CA GLU A 37 -4.95 3.13 10.04
C GLU A 37 -5.09 2.35 8.72
N LYS A 38 -5.77 1.19 8.75
CA LYS A 38 -6.01 0.38 7.54
C LYS A 38 -6.86 1.13 6.52
N ILE A 39 -7.99 1.71 6.95
CA ILE A 39 -8.88 2.48 6.07
C ILE A 39 -8.13 3.70 5.53
N GLY A 40 -7.34 4.38 6.37
CA GLY A 40 -6.59 5.55 5.96
C GLY A 40 -5.56 5.25 4.86
N ARG A 41 -4.79 4.17 5.04
CA ARG A 41 -3.85 3.69 4.00
C ARG A 41 -4.55 3.21 2.74
N GLN A 42 -5.71 2.55 2.87
CA GLN A 42 -6.52 2.16 1.72
C GLN A 42 -7.04 3.38 0.93
N ASN A 43 -7.49 4.43 1.63
CA ASN A 43 -7.91 5.68 1.02
C ASN A 43 -6.76 6.37 0.27
N MET A 44 -5.58 6.46 0.87
CA MET A 44 -4.39 7.00 0.19
C MET A 44 -4.03 6.20 -1.07
N ASN A 45 -4.04 4.86 -0.98
CA ASN A 45 -3.79 4.00 -2.12
C ASN A 45 -4.84 4.20 -3.21
N ALA A 46 -6.12 4.36 -2.84
CA ALA A 46 -7.19 4.59 -3.78
C ALA A 46 -7.05 5.92 -4.52
N ILE A 47 -6.69 7.00 -3.81
CA ILE A 47 -6.41 8.30 -4.43
C ILE A 47 -5.19 8.21 -5.36
N TYR A 48 -4.12 7.55 -4.93
CA TYR A 48 -2.91 7.37 -5.73
C TYR A 48 -3.19 6.61 -7.04
N GLU A 49 -3.90 5.47 -6.96
CA GLU A 49 -4.28 4.69 -8.14
C GLU A 49 -5.25 5.45 -9.06
N ALA A 50 -6.18 6.21 -8.49
CA ALA A 50 -7.09 7.06 -9.23
C ALA A 50 -6.33 8.14 -10.03
N GLU A 51 -5.40 8.86 -9.40
CA GLU A 51 -4.59 9.89 -10.06
C GLU A 51 -3.68 9.29 -11.15
N ASN A 52 -3.06 8.14 -10.88
CA ASN A 52 -2.28 7.41 -11.89
C ASN A 52 -3.14 6.98 -13.07
N TYR A 53 -4.36 6.49 -12.81
CA TYR A 53 -5.32 6.11 -13.86
C TYR A 53 -5.66 7.32 -14.74
N TYR A 54 -5.93 8.48 -14.12
CA TYR A 54 -6.19 9.72 -14.83
C TYR A 54 -4.97 10.17 -15.65
N TYR A 55 -3.79 10.21 -15.04
CA TYR A 55 -2.54 10.59 -15.72
C TYR A 55 -2.24 9.69 -16.91
N ASN A 56 -2.44 8.38 -16.78
CA ASN A 56 -2.20 7.44 -17.88
C ASN A 56 -3.07 7.74 -19.11
N LYS A 57 -4.30 8.24 -18.90
CA LYS A 57 -5.26 8.59 -19.95
C LYS A 57 -5.07 10.00 -20.51
N THR A 58 -4.79 10.99 -19.65
CA THR A 58 -4.78 12.43 -20.04
C THR A 58 -3.38 13.03 -20.17
N LYS A 59 -2.35 12.33 -19.67
CA LYS A 59 -0.96 12.80 -19.51
C LYS A 59 -0.81 14.03 -18.63
N LYS A 60 -1.80 14.30 -17.76
CA LYS A 60 -1.83 15.41 -16.80
C LYS A 60 -2.39 14.90 -15.47
N PHE A 61 -1.96 15.47 -14.36
CA PHE A 61 -2.60 15.24 -13.06
C PHE A 61 -3.77 16.20 -12.86
N VAL A 62 -4.72 15.80 -12.04
CA VAL A 62 -5.83 16.66 -11.63
C VAL A 62 -5.28 17.73 -10.66
N PRO A 63 -5.75 19.00 -10.70
CA PRO A 63 -5.39 19.97 -9.68
C PRO A 63 -5.68 19.42 -8.27
N ALA A 64 -4.76 19.67 -7.33
CA ALA A 64 -4.75 19.09 -5.99
C ALA A 64 -6.09 19.22 -5.22
N ASP A 65 -6.88 20.26 -5.52
CA ASP A 65 -8.15 20.54 -4.85
C ASP A 65 -9.39 19.97 -5.56
N SER A 66 -9.21 19.05 -6.53
CA SER A 66 -10.31 18.59 -7.38
C SER A 66 -10.46 17.07 -7.50
N LEU A 67 -10.40 16.35 -6.37
CA LEU A 67 -10.68 14.91 -6.34
C LEU A 67 -12.10 14.56 -6.85
N GLU A 68 -13.03 15.50 -6.82
CA GLU A 68 -14.37 15.38 -7.42
C GLU A 68 -14.29 15.21 -8.95
N ASN A 69 -13.34 15.90 -9.60
CA ASN A 69 -13.08 15.73 -11.03
C ASN A 69 -12.50 14.34 -11.32
N LEU A 70 -11.70 13.82 -10.39
CA LEU A 70 -11.15 12.46 -10.49
C LEU A 70 -12.25 11.41 -10.39
N LEU A 71 -13.16 11.56 -9.41
CA LEU A 71 -14.30 10.67 -9.23
C LEU A 71 -15.26 10.73 -10.42
N SER A 72 -15.59 11.93 -10.91
CA SER A 72 -16.46 12.07 -12.09
C SER A 72 -15.82 11.47 -13.35
N PHE A 73 -14.50 11.59 -13.52
CA PHE A 73 -13.77 10.92 -14.60
C PHE A 73 -13.85 9.39 -14.51
N ILE A 74 -13.62 8.82 -13.33
CA ILE A 74 -13.71 7.36 -13.09
C ILE A 74 -15.12 6.85 -13.34
N ASN A 75 -16.14 7.58 -12.87
CA ASN A 75 -17.55 7.22 -13.06
C ASN A 75 -17.96 7.34 -14.54
N ALA A 76 -17.36 8.26 -15.30
CA ALA A 76 -17.61 8.43 -16.73
C ALA A 76 -16.85 7.41 -17.61
N ASP A 77 -15.87 6.67 -17.07
CA ASP A 77 -15.11 5.69 -17.84
C ASP A 77 -15.95 4.46 -18.17
N SER A 78 -16.48 4.42 -19.40
CA SER A 78 -17.34 3.34 -19.88
C SER A 78 -16.66 1.98 -19.83
N SER A 79 -15.34 1.89 -20.01
CA SER A 79 -14.63 0.61 -20.00
C SER A 79 -14.57 0.00 -18.60
N LEU A 80 -14.33 0.82 -17.58
CA LEU A 80 -14.34 0.41 -16.18
C LEU A 80 -15.75 0.04 -15.73
N GLN A 81 -16.75 0.85 -16.06
CA GLN A 81 -18.14 0.56 -15.72
C GLN A 81 -18.63 -0.75 -16.36
N GLN A 82 -18.25 -1.02 -17.62
CA GLN A 82 -18.55 -2.30 -18.27
C GLN A 82 -17.90 -3.48 -17.54
N LYS A 83 -16.63 -3.39 -17.14
CA LYS A 83 -15.96 -4.47 -16.39
C LYS A 83 -16.65 -4.74 -15.05
N ARG A 84 -17.01 -3.67 -14.33
CA ARG A 84 -17.78 -3.76 -13.08
C ARG A 84 -19.10 -4.50 -13.31
N GLN A 85 -19.89 -4.06 -14.29
CA GLN A 85 -21.17 -4.68 -14.61
C GLN A 85 -21.02 -6.15 -15.01
N ILE A 86 -20.02 -6.51 -15.81
CA ILE A 86 -19.74 -7.91 -16.15
C ILE A 86 -19.40 -8.72 -14.90
N GLY A 87 -18.63 -8.16 -13.96
CA GLY A 87 -18.34 -8.79 -12.67
C GLY A 87 -19.61 -9.04 -11.85
N GLU A 88 -20.47 -8.02 -11.71
CA GLU A 88 -21.76 -8.14 -11.01
C GLU A 88 -22.67 -9.21 -11.64
N LEU A 89 -22.78 -9.23 -12.98
CA LEU A 89 -23.54 -10.23 -13.72
C LEU A 89 -22.92 -11.64 -13.60
N THR A 90 -21.59 -11.73 -13.56
CA THR A 90 -20.90 -13.01 -13.32
C THR A 90 -21.26 -13.55 -11.94
N HIS A 91 -21.26 -12.70 -10.91
CA HIS A 91 -21.66 -13.10 -9.55
C HIS A 91 -23.13 -13.54 -9.47
N ILE A 92 -24.05 -12.84 -10.14
CA ILE A 92 -25.46 -13.26 -10.21
C ILE A 92 -25.59 -14.69 -10.77
N LEU A 93 -24.81 -15.01 -11.80
CA LEU A 93 -24.81 -16.35 -12.38
C LEU A 93 -24.16 -17.38 -11.44
N THR A 94 -22.98 -17.09 -10.88
CA THR A 94 -22.30 -18.04 -9.97
C THR A 94 -23.13 -18.33 -8.73
N ASP A 95 -23.77 -17.31 -8.14
CA ASP A 95 -24.66 -17.47 -6.98
C ASP A 95 -25.88 -18.33 -7.33
N SER A 96 -26.36 -18.22 -8.57
CA SER A 96 -27.47 -19.05 -9.04
C SER A 96 -27.04 -20.50 -9.28
N ILE A 97 -25.82 -20.74 -9.76
CA ILE A 97 -25.23 -22.09 -9.84
C ILE A 97 -25.04 -22.67 -8.43
N ASP A 98 -24.58 -21.87 -7.48
CA ASP A 98 -24.41 -22.29 -6.09
C ASP A 98 -25.72 -22.73 -5.45
N ARG A 99 -26.79 -21.93 -5.62
CA ARG A 99 -28.13 -22.33 -5.17
C ARG A 99 -28.62 -23.65 -5.77
N VAL A 100 -28.21 -23.98 -7.00
CA VAL A 100 -28.49 -25.29 -7.61
C VAL A 100 -27.67 -26.37 -6.92
N LEU A 101 -26.35 -26.19 -6.79
CA LEU A 101 -25.45 -27.16 -6.16
C LEU A 101 -25.74 -27.38 -4.67
N GLU A 102 -26.38 -26.42 -3.99
CA GLU A 102 -26.80 -26.50 -2.59
C GLU A 102 -28.05 -27.36 -2.37
N ILE A 103 -28.81 -27.70 -3.43
CA ILE A 103 -29.98 -28.59 -3.31
C ILE A 103 -29.54 -29.90 -2.64
N PRO A 104 -30.22 -30.39 -1.58
CA PRO A 104 -29.75 -31.48 -0.72
C PRO A 104 -29.24 -32.73 -1.46
N VAL A 105 -29.95 -33.17 -2.51
CA VAL A 105 -29.49 -34.31 -3.32
C VAL A 105 -28.19 -34.00 -4.07
N LEU A 106 -28.05 -32.80 -4.63
CA LEU A 106 -26.87 -32.39 -5.41
C LEU A 106 -25.67 -32.10 -4.51
N SER A 107 -25.89 -31.41 -3.39
CA SER A 107 -24.85 -31.16 -2.38
C SER A 107 -24.35 -32.44 -1.71
N SER A 108 -25.10 -33.54 -1.83
CA SER A 108 -24.65 -34.89 -1.44
C SER A 108 -23.85 -35.60 -2.55
N ILE A 109 -24.13 -35.34 -3.83
CA ILE A 109 -23.37 -35.88 -4.98
C ILE A 109 -21.99 -35.23 -5.11
N VAL A 110 -21.90 -33.90 -4.92
CA VAL A 110 -20.64 -33.13 -5.03
C VAL A 110 -19.49 -33.76 -4.21
N PRO A 111 -19.62 -33.96 -2.88
CA PRO A 111 -18.54 -34.53 -2.06
C PRO A 111 -18.22 -35.98 -2.42
N VAL A 112 -19.18 -36.75 -2.94
CA VAL A 112 -18.95 -38.12 -3.44
C VAL A 112 -18.03 -38.05 -4.67
N SER A 113 -18.38 -37.22 -5.65
CA SER A 113 -17.61 -37.08 -6.88
C SER A 113 -16.18 -36.59 -6.62
N GLU A 114 -16.04 -35.51 -5.84
CA GLU A 114 -14.73 -34.98 -5.43
C GLU A 114 -13.87 -36.04 -4.76
N SER A 115 -14.44 -36.77 -3.79
CA SER A 115 -13.70 -37.78 -3.04
C SER A 115 -13.26 -38.95 -3.92
N ILE A 116 -14.09 -39.38 -4.87
CA ILE A 116 -13.73 -40.43 -5.82
C ILE A 116 -12.57 -39.98 -6.72
N SER A 117 -12.63 -38.75 -7.23
CA SER A 117 -11.56 -38.17 -8.03
C SER A 117 -10.25 -38.02 -7.23
N GLU A 118 -10.33 -37.49 -6.02
CA GLU A 118 -9.18 -37.34 -5.12
C GLU A 118 -8.58 -38.69 -4.70
N MET A 119 -9.40 -39.71 -4.39
CA MET A 119 -8.92 -41.06 -4.12
C MET A 119 -8.19 -41.66 -5.33
N ASN A 120 -8.76 -41.55 -6.54
CA ASN A 120 -8.10 -42.02 -7.76
C ASN A 120 -6.74 -41.32 -7.97
N GLY A 121 -6.70 -39.99 -7.82
CA GLY A 121 -5.48 -39.20 -7.94
C GLY A 121 -4.43 -39.57 -6.90
N ASP A 122 -4.82 -39.73 -5.63
CA ASP A 122 -3.90 -40.06 -4.54
C ASP A 122 -3.35 -41.49 -4.67
N LEU A 123 -4.19 -42.45 -5.11
CA LEU A 123 -3.75 -43.81 -5.42
C LEU A 123 -2.73 -43.83 -6.57
N ASP A 124 -2.89 -43.00 -7.59
CA ASP A 124 -1.92 -42.91 -8.68
C ASP A 124 -0.62 -42.24 -8.26
N PHE A 125 -0.72 -41.10 -7.58
CA PHE A 125 0.45 -40.35 -7.10
C PHE A 125 1.36 -41.21 -6.20
N ASN A 126 0.79 -42.11 -5.40
CA ASN A 126 1.54 -42.96 -4.47
C ASN A 126 1.92 -44.34 -5.05
N SER A 127 1.71 -44.59 -6.34
CA SER A 127 1.94 -45.92 -6.95
C SER A 127 3.33 -46.49 -6.69
N ARG A 128 4.36 -45.65 -6.73
CA ARG A 128 5.76 -46.05 -6.47
C ARG A 128 5.97 -46.70 -5.10
N TYR A 129 5.17 -46.33 -4.10
CA TYR A 129 5.26 -46.91 -2.76
C TYR A 129 4.56 -48.28 -2.70
N PHE A 130 3.52 -48.47 -3.51
CA PHE A 130 2.75 -49.71 -3.56
C PHE A 130 3.47 -50.81 -4.34
N GLU A 131 4.34 -50.47 -5.29
CA GLU A 131 5.12 -51.44 -6.10
C GLU A 131 5.98 -52.40 -5.25
N LYS A 132 6.39 -51.97 -4.06
CA LYS A 132 7.14 -52.80 -3.10
C LYS A 132 6.30 -53.96 -2.52
N TYR A 133 4.98 -53.85 -2.56
CA TYR A 133 4.03 -54.77 -1.91
C TYR A 133 2.99 -55.25 -2.94
N PRO A 134 3.22 -56.40 -3.61
CA PRO A 134 2.37 -56.87 -4.70
C PRO A 134 0.87 -56.95 -4.36
N GLU A 135 0.54 -57.35 -3.13
CA GLU A 135 -0.83 -57.41 -2.61
C GLU A 135 -1.48 -56.03 -2.48
N ILE A 136 -0.72 -55.01 -2.06
CA ILE A 136 -1.20 -53.62 -1.97
C ILE A 136 -1.37 -53.05 -3.38
N LEU A 137 -0.43 -53.33 -4.29
CA LEU A 137 -0.55 -52.88 -5.68
C LEU A 137 -1.78 -53.47 -6.37
N THR A 138 -2.06 -54.77 -6.19
CA THR A 138 -3.28 -55.42 -6.70
C THR A 138 -4.53 -54.79 -6.10
N ALA A 139 -4.59 -54.64 -4.77
CA ALA A 139 -5.74 -54.01 -4.10
C ALA A 139 -5.97 -52.55 -4.56
N LYS A 140 -4.89 -51.79 -4.79
CA LYS A 140 -4.95 -50.43 -5.36
C LYS A 140 -5.60 -50.46 -6.75
N ASN A 141 -5.17 -51.36 -7.63
CA ASN A 141 -5.71 -51.46 -8.98
C ASN A 141 -7.19 -51.89 -8.98
N ASP A 142 -7.57 -52.83 -8.11
CA ASP A 142 -8.96 -53.26 -7.94
C ASP A 142 -9.84 -52.12 -7.43
N ILE A 143 -9.39 -51.38 -6.42
CA ILE A 143 -10.08 -50.19 -5.91
C ILE A 143 -10.25 -49.15 -7.00
N LYS A 144 -9.20 -48.85 -7.78
CA LYS A 144 -9.30 -47.89 -8.89
C LYS A 144 -10.30 -48.34 -9.96
N ALA A 145 -10.30 -49.63 -10.30
CA ALA A 145 -11.27 -50.18 -11.23
C ALA A 145 -12.71 -49.98 -10.70
N ASP A 146 -12.92 -50.21 -9.39
CA ASP A 146 -14.21 -50.02 -8.77
C ASP A 146 -14.62 -48.53 -8.67
N LEU A 147 -13.70 -47.64 -8.32
CA LEU A 147 -13.95 -46.20 -8.25
C LEU A 147 -14.33 -45.63 -9.63
N ARG A 148 -13.71 -46.10 -10.71
CA ARG A 148 -14.03 -45.67 -12.09
C ARG A 148 -15.43 -46.08 -12.54
N LYS A 149 -16.05 -47.10 -11.93
CA LYS A 149 -17.43 -47.47 -12.27
C LYS A 149 -18.44 -46.36 -11.94
N PHE A 150 -18.12 -45.48 -11.00
CA PHE A 150 -18.95 -44.31 -10.70
C PHE A 150 -19.04 -43.30 -11.85
N ASP A 151 -18.15 -43.38 -12.83
CA ASP A 151 -18.16 -42.50 -14.00
C ASP A 151 -18.88 -43.08 -15.22
N GLY A 152 -19.31 -44.36 -15.20
CA GLY A 152 -19.94 -44.94 -16.39
C GLY A 152 -20.35 -46.41 -16.35
N THR A 153 -20.76 -46.95 -15.19
CA THR A 153 -21.30 -48.31 -15.15
C THR A 153 -22.72 -48.41 -15.70
N ILE A 154 -23.06 -49.61 -16.19
CA ILE A 154 -24.41 -49.97 -16.63
C ILE A 154 -25.35 -50.33 -15.46
N ASP A 155 -24.82 -50.54 -14.26
CA ASP A 155 -25.59 -50.97 -13.08
C ASP A 155 -26.43 -49.82 -12.47
N PHE A 156 -25.98 -48.59 -12.64
CA PHE A 156 -26.65 -47.37 -12.15
C PHE A 156 -26.43 -46.18 -13.12
N PRO A 157 -26.89 -46.31 -14.38
CA PRO A 157 -26.58 -45.34 -15.43
C PRO A 157 -27.18 -43.96 -15.14
N ASN A 158 -28.34 -43.88 -14.48
CA ASN A 158 -28.97 -42.59 -14.16
C ASN A 158 -28.19 -41.85 -13.07
N PHE A 159 -27.61 -42.58 -12.09
CA PHE A 159 -26.68 -41.98 -11.12
C PHE A 159 -25.43 -41.40 -11.80
N CYS A 160 -24.77 -42.18 -12.66
CA CYS A 160 -23.57 -41.72 -13.38
C CYS A 160 -23.86 -40.48 -14.24
N ALA A 161 -25.01 -40.47 -14.92
CA ALA A 161 -25.46 -39.31 -15.68
C ALA A 161 -25.69 -38.09 -14.78
N ALA A 162 -26.45 -38.24 -13.69
CA ALA A 162 -26.70 -37.15 -12.74
C ALA A 162 -25.40 -36.58 -12.15
N LYS A 163 -24.46 -37.45 -11.74
CA LYS A 163 -23.12 -37.07 -11.28
C LYS A 163 -22.39 -36.25 -12.33
N THR A 164 -22.37 -36.69 -13.58
CA THR A 164 -21.68 -36.00 -14.68
C THR A 164 -22.20 -34.56 -14.87
N PHE A 165 -23.51 -34.34 -14.75
CA PHE A 165 -24.08 -33.00 -14.87
C PHE A 165 -23.80 -32.12 -13.64
N VAL A 166 -23.76 -32.69 -12.43
CA VAL A 166 -23.31 -31.98 -11.23
C VAL A 166 -21.85 -31.55 -11.36
N ASP A 167 -20.98 -32.46 -11.84
CA ASP A 167 -19.57 -32.15 -12.10
C ASP A 167 -19.44 -31.04 -13.15
N SER A 168 -20.26 -31.10 -14.21
CA SER A 168 -20.28 -30.09 -15.27
C SER A 168 -20.72 -28.71 -14.78
N LEU A 169 -21.70 -28.64 -13.87
CA LEU A 169 -22.12 -27.39 -13.22
C LEU A 169 -20.99 -26.78 -12.39
N LYS A 170 -20.29 -27.62 -11.60
CA LYS A 170 -19.16 -27.17 -10.80
C LYS A 170 -18.00 -26.66 -11.66
N ILE A 171 -17.62 -27.42 -12.69
CA ILE A 171 -16.57 -27.03 -13.63
C ILE A 171 -16.92 -25.71 -14.32
N LEU A 172 -18.17 -25.55 -14.75
CA LEU A 172 -18.63 -24.32 -15.38
C LEU A 172 -18.56 -23.12 -14.43
N LYS A 173 -18.91 -23.30 -13.15
CA LYS A 173 -18.77 -22.26 -12.11
C LYS A 173 -17.30 -21.85 -11.97
N ASP A 174 -16.41 -22.83 -11.81
CA ASP A 174 -14.97 -22.58 -11.57
C ASP A 174 -14.29 -21.93 -12.79
N ARG A 175 -14.81 -22.19 -13.99
CA ARG A 175 -14.29 -21.69 -15.27
C ARG A 175 -15.19 -20.69 -15.95
N ILE A 176 -16.04 -19.98 -15.19
CA ILE A 176 -17.03 -19.07 -15.77
C ILE A 176 -16.39 -17.93 -16.58
N ASN A 177 -15.12 -17.61 -16.30
CA ASN A 177 -14.30 -16.65 -17.03
C ASN A 177 -13.80 -17.15 -18.40
N GLU A 178 -13.94 -18.44 -18.73
CA GLU A 178 -13.58 -18.99 -20.05
C GLU A 178 -14.73 -18.85 -21.06
N TYR A 179 -15.96 -18.68 -20.57
CA TYR A 179 -17.18 -18.66 -21.36
C TYR A 179 -17.86 -17.29 -21.33
N ASN A 180 -18.62 -16.96 -22.37
CA ASN A 180 -19.53 -15.82 -22.29
C ASN A 180 -20.71 -16.12 -21.35
N LEU A 181 -21.30 -15.09 -20.75
CA LEU A 181 -22.34 -15.26 -19.74
C LEU A 181 -23.65 -15.81 -20.32
N GLN A 182 -23.97 -15.48 -21.58
CA GLN A 182 -25.13 -16.03 -22.29
C GLN A 182 -25.01 -17.53 -22.55
N ASN A 183 -23.89 -18.02 -23.09
CA ASN A 183 -23.74 -19.46 -23.31
C ASN A 183 -23.62 -20.19 -21.97
N SER A 184 -22.99 -19.57 -20.97
CA SER A 184 -22.89 -20.17 -19.63
C SER A 184 -24.26 -20.39 -19.02
N THR A 185 -25.15 -19.40 -19.05
CA THR A 185 -26.54 -19.55 -18.56
C THR A 185 -27.28 -20.65 -19.32
N LEU A 186 -27.16 -20.71 -20.65
CA LEU A 186 -27.74 -21.79 -21.46
C LEU A 186 -27.18 -23.18 -21.11
N LEU A 187 -25.87 -23.29 -20.85
CA LEU A 187 -25.26 -24.55 -20.40
C LEU A 187 -25.79 -24.97 -19.04
N VAL A 188 -25.91 -24.03 -18.08
CA VAL A 188 -26.53 -24.30 -16.77
C VAL A 188 -27.95 -24.82 -16.94
N GLN A 189 -28.77 -24.19 -17.79
CA GLN A 189 -30.13 -24.66 -18.08
C GLN A 189 -30.13 -26.09 -18.63
N ARG A 190 -29.28 -26.38 -19.62
CA ARG A 190 -29.18 -27.74 -20.21
C ARG A 190 -28.76 -28.78 -19.19
N TYR A 191 -27.85 -28.45 -18.27
CA TYR A 191 -27.45 -29.35 -17.20
C TYR A 191 -28.58 -29.57 -16.19
N ILE A 192 -29.32 -28.52 -15.82
CA ILE A 192 -30.51 -28.64 -14.97
C ILE A 192 -31.61 -29.47 -15.64
N ASP A 193 -31.90 -29.23 -16.91
CA ASP A 193 -32.87 -30.00 -17.69
C ASP A 193 -32.50 -31.49 -17.70
N SER A 194 -31.21 -31.79 -17.87
CA SER A 194 -30.72 -33.17 -17.82
C SER A 194 -30.87 -33.76 -16.40
N LEU A 195 -30.56 -33.00 -15.36
CA LEU A 195 -30.77 -33.41 -13.97
C LEU A 195 -32.25 -33.71 -13.67
N GLU A 196 -33.20 -32.92 -14.18
CA GLU A 196 -34.63 -33.20 -14.06
C GLU A 196 -35.03 -34.54 -14.72
N VAL A 197 -34.32 -34.96 -15.77
CA VAL A 197 -34.57 -36.24 -16.46
C VAL A 197 -33.99 -37.45 -15.71
N TYR A 198 -32.77 -37.31 -15.17
CA TYR A 198 -32.01 -38.43 -14.60
C TYR A 198 -32.23 -38.62 -13.10
N LEU A 199 -32.33 -37.55 -12.31
CA LEU A 199 -32.50 -37.64 -10.85
C LEU A 199 -33.70 -38.49 -10.40
N PRO A 200 -34.90 -38.42 -11.03
CA PRO A 200 -36.04 -39.23 -10.60
C PRO A 200 -35.81 -40.74 -10.77
N LYS A 201 -34.83 -41.14 -11.58
CA LYS A 201 -34.56 -42.53 -11.98
C LYS A 201 -33.29 -43.10 -11.33
N VAL A 202 -32.67 -42.35 -10.42
CA VAL A 202 -31.41 -42.76 -9.78
C VAL A 202 -31.60 -44.06 -9.01
N GLU A 203 -30.72 -45.02 -9.31
CA GLU A 203 -30.71 -46.36 -8.76
C GLU A 203 -30.08 -46.40 -7.34
N LEU A 204 -30.68 -45.68 -6.38
CA LEU A 204 -30.09 -45.43 -5.06
C LEU A 204 -29.70 -46.71 -4.30
N SER A 205 -30.49 -47.78 -4.38
CA SER A 205 -30.22 -49.04 -3.68
C SER A 205 -29.03 -49.79 -4.30
N GLN A 206 -28.91 -49.77 -5.64
CA GLN A 206 -27.78 -50.33 -6.36
C GLN A 206 -26.50 -49.54 -6.04
N VAL A 207 -26.56 -48.21 -6.10
CA VAL A 207 -25.44 -47.31 -5.75
C VAL A 207 -24.97 -47.56 -4.32
N GLN A 208 -25.90 -47.69 -3.37
CA GLN A 208 -25.57 -47.96 -1.96
C GLN A 208 -24.89 -49.32 -1.78
N THR A 209 -25.42 -50.36 -2.42
CA THR A 209 -24.85 -51.72 -2.32
C THR A 209 -23.44 -51.74 -2.88
N TYR A 210 -23.24 -51.08 -4.02
CA TYR A 210 -21.94 -50.94 -4.67
C TYR A 210 -20.95 -50.12 -3.82
N TRP A 211 -21.39 -48.98 -3.29
CA TRP A 211 -20.58 -48.11 -2.44
C TRP A 211 -20.14 -48.84 -1.17
N LYS A 212 -21.03 -49.57 -0.49
CA LYS A 212 -20.68 -50.32 0.73
C LYS A 212 -19.54 -51.30 0.47
N SER A 213 -19.60 -52.06 -0.63
CA SER A 213 -18.52 -52.98 -1.01
C SER A 213 -17.20 -52.22 -1.28
N THR A 214 -17.27 -51.11 -2.01
CA THR A 214 -16.10 -50.27 -2.32
C THR A 214 -15.50 -49.65 -1.05
N TYR A 215 -16.35 -49.18 -0.14
CA TYR A 215 -15.98 -48.60 1.16
C TYR A 215 -15.20 -49.60 2.01
N ASP A 216 -15.69 -50.83 2.11
CA ASP A 216 -15.02 -51.90 2.86
C ASP A 216 -13.64 -52.24 2.26
N LYS A 217 -13.53 -52.30 0.93
CA LYS A 217 -12.25 -52.54 0.23
C LYS A 217 -11.23 -51.44 0.51
N VAL A 218 -11.63 -50.16 0.39
CA VAL A 218 -10.73 -49.03 0.65
C VAL A 218 -10.29 -48.99 2.11
N ASN A 219 -11.18 -49.28 3.06
CA ASN A 219 -10.82 -49.36 4.48
C ASN A 219 -9.84 -50.49 4.78
N GLN A 220 -10.02 -51.66 4.15
CA GLN A 220 -9.06 -52.76 4.26
C GLN A 220 -7.71 -52.37 3.65
N PHE A 221 -7.71 -51.69 2.51
CA PHE A 221 -6.50 -51.16 1.88
C PHE A 221 -5.77 -50.16 2.79
N ILE A 222 -6.48 -49.20 3.39
CA ILE A 222 -5.89 -48.25 4.35
C ILE A 222 -5.24 -49.00 5.53
N LYS A 223 -5.92 -50.01 6.09
CA LYS A 223 -5.36 -50.85 7.17
C LYS A 223 -4.13 -51.63 6.72
N ALA A 224 -4.08 -52.10 5.46
CA ALA A 224 -2.93 -52.80 4.92
C ALA A 224 -1.73 -51.85 4.73
N VAL A 225 -1.96 -50.68 4.12
CA VAL A 225 -0.92 -49.64 3.96
C VAL A 225 -0.38 -49.17 5.31
N ASN A 226 -1.24 -49.01 6.32
CA ASN A 226 -0.81 -48.59 7.66
C ASN A 226 0.04 -49.64 8.42
N LYS A 227 0.09 -50.89 7.93
CA LYS A 227 0.94 -51.95 8.47
C LYS A 227 2.32 -52.04 7.80
N THR A 228 2.54 -51.28 6.72
CA THR A 228 3.82 -51.28 6.00
C THR A 228 4.65 -50.04 6.32
N ASP A 229 5.89 -50.01 5.82
CA ASP A 229 6.76 -48.84 5.94
C ASP A 229 6.24 -47.61 5.16
N ILE A 230 5.27 -47.78 4.26
CA ILE A 230 4.63 -46.70 3.51
C ILE A 230 4.06 -45.63 4.45
N ALA A 231 3.47 -46.05 5.58
CA ALA A 231 2.89 -45.13 6.56
C ALA A 231 3.91 -44.17 7.18
N SER A 232 5.20 -44.54 7.18
CA SER A 232 6.28 -43.68 7.67
C SER A 232 6.77 -42.66 6.63
N VAL A 233 6.53 -42.92 5.34
CA VAL A 233 7.05 -42.10 4.22
C VAL A 233 5.96 -41.42 3.39
N SER A 234 4.69 -41.70 3.66
CA SER A 234 3.54 -41.10 3.00
C SER A 234 2.33 -41.05 3.93
N SER A 235 1.59 -39.93 3.89
CA SER A 235 0.32 -39.78 4.60
C SER A 235 -0.90 -40.28 3.79
N VAL A 236 -0.69 -41.17 2.80
CA VAL A 236 -1.74 -41.65 1.90
C VAL A 236 -2.87 -42.36 2.64
N GLY A 237 -2.57 -43.17 3.67
CA GLY A 237 -3.59 -43.81 4.50
C GLY A 237 -4.52 -42.80 5.17
N THR A 238 -3.96 -41.74 5.76
CA THR A 238 -4.72 -40.66 6.41
C THR A 238 -5.56 -39.85 5.42
N ARG A 239 -5.00 -39.52 4.25
CA ARG A 239 -5.74 -38.78 3.21
C ARG A 239 -6.88 -39.59 2.63
N LEU A 240 -6.64 -40.86 2.28
CA LEU A 240 -7.68 -41.77 1.80
C LEU A 240 -8.79 -41.94 2.84
N ASN A 241 -8.46 -42.03 4.14
CA ASN A 241 -9.47 -42.09 5.21
C ASN A 241 -10.36 -40.84 5.22
N LYS A 242 -9.77 -39.65 5.09
CA LYS A 242 -10.54 -38.39 5.00
C LYS A 242 -11.46 -38.37 3.77
N PHE A 243 -10.96 -38.80 2.61
CA PHE A 243 -11.72 -38.79 1.37
C PHE A 243 -12.89 -39.78 1.42
N ILE A 244 -12.65 -41.00 1.89
CA ILE A 244 -13.71 -42.01 1.99
C ILE A 244 -14.77 -41.63 3.02
N ASP A 245 -14.41 -41.02 4.15
CA ASP A 245 -15.37 -40.54 5.15
C ASP A 245 -16.25 -39.41 4.60
N ARG A 246 -15.67 -38.49 3.82
CA ARG A 246 -16.42 -37.43 3.11
C ARG A 246 -17.37 -38.04 2.08
N ALA A 247 -16.91 -38.99 1.27
CA ALA A 247 -17.76 -39.70 0.31
C ALA A 247 -18.91 -40.45 1.02
N ASN A 248 -18.62 -41.13 2.12
CA ASN A 248 -19.62 -41.89 2.87
C ASN A 248 -20.67 -40.99 3.52
N THR A 249 -20.27 -39.80 3.98
CA THR A 249 -21.20 -38.76 4.45
C THR A 249 -22.13 -38.29 3.33
N GLY A 250 -21.58 -38.03 2.14
CA GLY A 250 -22.38 -37.69 0.95
C GLY A 250 -23.35 -38.81 0.54
N MET A 251 -22.90 -40.06 0.51
CA MET A 251 -23.76 -41.22 0.23
C MET A 251 -24.87 -41.40 1.26
N SER A 252 -24.60 -41.12 2.54
CA SER A 252 -25.61 -41.13 3.59
C SER A 252 -26.62 -39.99 3.44
N GLY A 253 -26.17 -38.81 2.98
CA GLY A 253 -27.03 -37.68 2.63
C GLY A 253 -27.97 -38.00 1.47
N LEU A 254 -27.44 -38.63 0.41
CA LEU A 254 -28.22 -39.11 -0.74
C LEU A 254 -29.37 -40.03 -0.33
N GLN A 255 -29.12 -40.97 0.58
CA GLN A 255 -30.16 -41.91 1.05
C GLN A 255 -31.27 -41.24 1.85
N LYS A 256 -30.94 -40.17 2.58
CA LYS A 256 -31.90 -39.41 3.40
C LYS A 256 -32.64 -38.34 2.60
N SER A 257 -32.27 -38.14 1.35
CA SER A 257 -32.81 -37.09 0.48
C SER A 257 -34.23 -37.42 0.06
N ASP A 258 -35.17 -36.49 0.28
CA ASP A 258 -36.50 -36.56 -0.34
C ASP A 258 -36.38 -36.14 -1.81
N LEU A 259 -36.30 -37.11 -2.71
CA LEU A 259 -36.14 -36.86 -4.15
C LEU A 259 -37.25 -35.99 -4.73
N ASN A 260 -38.50 -36.14 -4.27
CA ASN A 260 -39.62 -35.34 -4.79
C ASN A 260 -39.50 -33.88 -4.37
N ALA A 261 -39.15 -33.62 -3.11
CA ALA A 261 -38.89 -32.26 -2.64
C ALA A 261 -37.69 -31.63 -3.37
N ASN A 262 -36.61 -32.41 -3.58
CA ASN A 262 -35.44 -31.94 -4.32
C ASN A 262 -35.76 -31.61 -5.79
N LEU A 263 -36.60 -32.40 -6.46
CA LEU A 263 -37.03 -32.12 -7.84
C LEU A 263 -37.85 -30.83 -7.92
N GLN A 264 -38.70 -30.55 -6.94
CA GLN A 264 -39.41 -29.26 -6.87
C GLN A 264 -38.45 -28.09 -6.66
N MET A 265 -37.42 -28.25 -5.81
CA MET A 265 -36.39 -27.24 -5.63
C MET A 265 -35.59 -27.02 -6.92
N LEU A 266 -35.21 -28.09 -7.62
CA LEU A 266 -34.49 -28.02 -8.88
C LEU A 266 -35.31 -27.29 -9.95
N SER A 267 -36.60 -27.59 -10.06
CA SER A 267 -37.50 -26.91 -10.99
C SER A 267 -37.66 -25.41 -10.69
N ARG A 268 -37.69 -25.03 -9.40
CA ARG A 268 -37.65 -23.60 -9.00
C ARG A 268 -36.34 -22.94 -9.40
N GLN A 269 -35.19 -23.60 -9.19
CA GLN A 269 -33.90 -23.05 -9.61
C GLN A 269 -33.76 -22.97 -11.13
N ARG A 270 -34.35 -23.92 -11.88
CA ARG A 270 -34.45 -23.86 -13.34
C ARG A 270 -35.15 -22.58 -13.80
N GLN A 271 -36.28 -22.24 -13.19
CA GLN A 271 -37.00 -20.99 -13.46
C GLN A 271 -36.19 -19.75 -13.08
N ALA A 272 -35.49 -19.79 -11.94
CA ALA A 272 -34.61 -18.69 -11.53
C ALA A 272 -33.47 -18.46 -12.54
N ILE A 273 -32.81 -19.52 -13.01
CA ILE A 273 -31.78 -19.43 -14.05
C ILE A 273 -32.36 -18.91 -15.37
N ALA A 274 -33.58 -19.31 -15.75
CA ALA A 274 -34.27 -18.72 -16.89
C ALA A 274 -34.54 -17.22 -16.73
N GLY A 275 -34.86 -16.77 -15.52
CA GLY A 275 -34.93 -15.35 -15.18
C GLY A 275 -33.59 -14.64 -15.38
N VAL A 276 -32.48 -15.24 -14.93
CA VAL A 276 -31.12 -14.70 -15.14
C VAL A 276 -30.77 -14.62 -16.63
N HIS A 277 -31.05 -15.68 -17.40
CA HIS A 277 -30.83 -15.67 -18.84
C HIS A 277 -31.63 -14.58 -19.53
N ASN A 278 -32.92 -14.43 -19.20
CA ASN A 278 -33.79 -13.39 -19.75
C ASN A 278 -33.25 -11.98 -19.45
N HIS A 279 -32.83 -11.74 -18.21
CA HIS A 279 -32.19 -10.50 -17.80
C HIS A 279 -30.91 -10.21 -18.60
N PHE A 280 -30.12 -11.25 -18.89
CA PHE A 280 -28.89 -11.12 -19.68
C PHE A 280 -29.14 -10.76 -21.14
N ILE A 281 -30.22 -11.27 -21.74
CA ILE A 281 -30.55 -11.00 -23.15
C ILE A 281 -31.40 -9.74 -23.35
N SER A 282 -32.16 -9.29 -22.35
CA SER A 282 -32.98 -8.07 -22.46
C SER A 282 -32.17 -6.82 -22.12
N ASP A 283 -31.57 -6.79 -20.94
CA ASP A 283 -31.06 -5.54 -20.34
C ASP A 283 -29.55 -5.39 -20.60
N TYR A 284 -28.85 -6.51 -20.79
CA TYR A 284 -27.38 -6.57 -20.83
C TYR A 284 -26.81 -7.33 -22.04
N PHE A 285 -27.56 -7.45 -23.14
CA PHE A 285 -27.22 -8.31 -24.28
C PHE A 285 -25.77 -8.18 -24.75
N LEU A 286 -25.31 -6.97 -25.06
CA LEU A 286 -23.95 -6.74 -25.57
C LEU A 286 -22.87 -7.03 -24.51
N LEU A 287 -23.18 -6.84 -23.23
CA LEU A 287 -22.23 -7.06 -22.14
C LEU A 287 -22.06 -8.54 -21.82
N THR A 288 -23.16 -9.30 -21.84
CA THR A 288 -23.18 -10.72 -21.50
C THR A 288 -22.67 -11.63 -22.62
N GLN A 289 -22.38 -11.07 -23.81
CA GLN A 289 -21.58 -11.71 -24.85
C GLN A 289 -20.09 -11.78 -24.52
N LYS A 290 -19.62 -11.01 -23.53
CA LYS A 290 -18.23 -11.07 -23.04
C LYS A 290 -18.06 -12.20 -22.02
N ARG A 291 -16.80 -12.59 -21.81
CA ARG A 291 -16.40 -13.58 -20.82
C ARG A 291 -16.68 -13.11 -19.40
N GLY A 292 -17.03 -14.05 -18.51
CA GLY A 292 -17.23 -13.74 -17.09
C GLY A 292 -15.98 -13.17 -16.42
N ILE A 293 -16.18 -12.36 -15.37
CA ILE A 293 -15.10 -11.79 -14.55
C ILE A 293 -15.39 -12.15 -13.10
N LEU A 294 -14.62 -13.10 -12.55
CA LEU A 294 -14.74 -13.50 -11.13
C LEU A 294 -14.09 -12.49 -10.19
N GLN A 295 -13.03 -11.81 -10.65
CA GLN A 295 -12.30 -10.83 -9.86
C GLN A 295 -11.73 -9.77 -10.80
N LEU A 296 -11.94 -8.49 -10.45
CA LEU A 296 -11.24 -7.38 -11.10
C LEU A 296 -9.76 -7.42 -10.72
N ASN A 297 -8.88 -6.92 -11.60
CA ASN A 297 -7.50 -6.68 -11.20
C ASN A 297 -7.45 -5.65 -10.05
N GLU A 298 -6.32 -5.60 -9.34
CA GLU A 298 -6.19 -4.79 -8.12
C GLU A 298 -6.56 -3.33 -8.35
N VAL A 299 -6.06 -2.72 -9.42
CA VAL A 299 -6.33 -1.32 -9.78
C VAL A 299 -7.81 -1.10 -10.10
N ASP A 300 -8.39 -1.87 -11.02
CA ASP A 300 -9.80 -1.77 -11.38
C ASP A 300 -10.71 -1.98 -10.15
N SER A 301 -10.35 -2.89 -9.24
CA SER A 301 -11.09 -3.14 -7.99
C SER A 301 -11.08 -1.94 -7.05
N VAL A 302 -9.94 -1.25 -6.96
CA VAL A 302 -9.78 -0.02 -6.18
C VAL A 302 -10.58 1.11 -6.82
N LEU A 303 -10.46 1.32 -8.13
CA LEU A 303 -11.14 2.39 -8.86
C LEU A 303 -12.67 2.25 -8.83
N VAL A 304 -13.19 1.03 -8.97
CA VAL A 304 -14.64 0.77 -8.92
C VAL A 304 -15.25 1.11 -7.55
N LYS A 305 -14.46 1.01 -6.48
CA LYS A 305 -14.89 1.35 -5.10
C LYS A 305 -14.58 2.79 -4.74
N PHE A 306 -13.90 3.54 -5.61
CA PHE A 306 -13.52 4.92 -5.37
C PHE A 306 -14.75 5.81 -5.25
N ASN A 307 -14.85 6.55 -4.14
CA ASN A 307 -15.97 7.42 -3.81
C ASN A 307 -15.51 8.55 -2.87
N GLU A 308 -16.41 9.47 -2.54
CA GLU A 308 -16.10 10.65 -1.73
C GLU A 308 -15.56 10.33 -0.33
N SER A 309 -15.93 9.20 0.27
CA SER A 309 -15.38 8.79 1.58
C SER A 309 -13.88 8.53 1.53
N ASN A 310 -13.33 8.23 0.35
CA ASN A 310 -11.90 8.05 0.18
C ASN A 310 -11.12 9.36 0.28
N PHE A 311 -11.77 10.52 0.10
CA PHE A 311 -11.09 11.82 0.10
C PHE A 311 -10.64 12.24 1.48
N TYR A 312 -11.23 11.68 2.53
CA TYR A 312 -11.06 12.13 3.91
C TYR A 312 -10.30 11.10 4.73
N SER A 313 -9.44 11.59 5.62
CA SER A 313 -8.78 10.71 6.59
C SER A 313 -9.73 10.40 7.74
N PRO A 314 -9.91 9.11 8.10
CA PRO A 314 -10.85 8.72 9.14
C PRO A 314 -10.34 9.02 10.56
N ASP A 315 -9.06 9.37 10.71
CA ASP A 315 -8.36 9.51 11.99
C ASP A 315 -8.07 10.98 12.38
N THR A 316 -8.60 11.96 11.63
CA THR A 316 -8.47 13.37 12.05
C THR A 316 -9.49 13.70 13.13
N PHE A 317 -9.14 14.62 14.04
CA PHE A 317 -10.01 15.04 15.15
C PHE A 317 -11.42 15.47 14.72
N ASP A 318 -11.57 15.97 13.50
CA ASP A 318 -12.84 16.40 12.89
C ASP A 318 -13.40 15.42 11.84
N GLY A 319 -12.65 14.38 11.46
CA GLY A 319 -12.96 13.46 10.35
C GLY A 319 -13.12 14.13 8.97
N LYS A 320 -12.69 15.38 8.82
CA LYS A 320 -13.00 16.23 7.64
C LYS A 320 -11.78 16.68 6.87
N ASN A 321 -10.58 16.38 7.34
CA ASN A 321 -9.38 16.77 6.61
C ASN A 321 -9.17 15.84 5.42
N ARG A 322 -9.05 16.46 4.24
CA ARG A 322 -8.82 15.77 2.98
C ARG A 322 -7.35 15.36 2.85
N TYR A 323 -7.10 14.25 2.17
CA TYR A 323 -5.75 13.86 1.78
C TYR A 323 -5.09 14.93 0.91
N LEU A 324 -3.80 15.15 1.13
CA LEU A 324 -3.02 16.10 0.36
C LEU A 324 -2.47 15.38 -0.88
N VAL A 325 -2.82 15.89 -2.06
CA VAL A 325 -2.25 15.45 -3.33
C VAL A 325 -1.31 16.52 -3.85
N HIS A 326 -0.08 16.16 -4.16
CA HIS A 326 0.90 17.07 -4.74
C HIS A 326 1.60 16.44 -5.93
N TYR A 327 1.86 17.26 -6.94
CA TYR A 327 2.67 16.88 -8.09
C TYR A 327 3.56 18.05 -8.51
N THR A 328 4.70 17.72 -9.13
CA THR A 328 5.57 18.74 -9.73
C THR A 328 5.23 18.88 -11.21
N PRO A 329 4.83 20.08 -11.70
CA PRO A 329 4.53 20.29 -13.12
C PRO A 329 5.69 19.84 -14.02
N GLY A 330 5.37 19.05 -15.06
CA GLY A 330 6.36 18.53 -16.01
C GLY A 330 7.15 17.30 -15.53
N LYS A 331 6.94 16.83 -14.30
CA LYS A 331 7.48 15.55 -13.81
C LYS A 331 6.36 14.54 -13.61
N ASN A 332 6.64 13.27 -13.86
CA ASN A 332 5.76 12.17 -13.46
C ASN A 332 6.01 11.84 -11.98
N ASN A 333 5.77 12.81 -11.10
CA ASN A 333 5.89 12.64 -9.66
C ASN A 333 4.59 13.05 -8.98
N ILE A 334 3.99 12.11 -8.26
CA ILE A 334 2.82 12.34 -7.42
C ILE A 334 3.08 11.85 -5.99
N ILE A 335 2.64 12.66 -5.05
CA ILE A 335 2.68 12.40 -3.62
C ILE A 335 1.26 12.49 -3.08
N VAL A 336 0.80 11.44 -2.40
CA VAL A 336 -0.46 11.42 -1.65
C VAL A 336 -0.14 11.25 -0.17
N GLU A 337 -0.59 12.17 0.67
CA GLU A 337 -0.16 12.26 2.06
C GLU A 337 -1.33 12.39 3.05
N SER A 338 -1.22 11.67 4.17
CA SER A 338 -2.18 11.71 5.27
C SER A 338 -2.17 13.10 5.93
N PRO A 339 -3.34 13.75 6.06
CA PRO A 339 -3.45 15.05 6.71
C PRO A 339 -3.39 14.94 8.24
N ASN A 340 -3.47 13.73 8.80
CA ASN A 340 -3.57 13.54 10.24
C ASN A 340 -2.30 14.05 10.94
N LEU A 341 -2.48 14.79 12.03
CA LEU A 341 -1.42 15.45 12.80
C LEU A 341 -0.59 16.51 12.07
N LEU A 342 -0.78 16.78 10.76
CA LEU A 342 0.08 17.71 10.02
C LEU A 342 -0.01 19.16 10.52
N ASN A 343 -1.22 19.67 10.76
CA ASN A 343 -1.39 21.04 11.26
C ASN A 343 -0.73 21.20 12.63
N ARG A 344 -0.98 20.24 13.53
CA ARG A 344 -0.36 20.21 14.86
C ARG A 344 1.17 20.15 14.76
N PHE A 345 1.68 19.27 13.91
CA PHE A 345 3.11 19.13 13.68
C PHE A 345 3.73 20.43 13.18
N GLN A 346 3.10 21.11 12.22
CA GLN A 346 3.55 22.41 11.74
C GLN A 346 3.53 23.47 12.85
N ASP A 347 2.46 23.54 13.66
CA ASP A 347 2.33 24.50 14.75
C ASP A 347 3.37 24.27 15.85
N GLU A 348 3.64 23.00 16.18
CA GLU A 348 4.69 22.63 17.12
C GLU A 348 6.08 22.96 16.57
N LEU A 349 6.35 22.71 15.27
CA LEU A 349 7.61 23.13 14.63
C LEU A 349 7.77 24.64 14.58
N LYS A 350 6.70 25.40 14.28
CA LYS A 350 6.70 26.87 14.34
C LYS A 350 7.04 27.36 15.74
N SER A 351 6.45 26.74 16.76
CA SER A 351 6.72 27.06 18.16
C SER A 351 8.15 26.72 18.57
N ALA A 352 8.65 25.56 18.14
CA ALA A 352 10.02 25.10 18.38
C ALA A 352 11.08 25.99 17.70
N THR A 353 10.78 26.52 16.51
CA THR A 353 11.70 27.34 15.73
C THR A 353 11.58 28.84 15.99
N ALA A 354 10.53 29.30 16.67
CA ALA A 354 10.34 30.72 17.01
C ALA A 354 11.55 31.37 17.70
N PRO A 355 12.24 30.72 18.67
CA PRO A 355 13.41 31.32 19.31
C PRO A 355 14.61 31.53 18.38
N VAL A 356 14.68 30.76 17.28
CA VAL A 356 15.79 30.77 16.32
C VAL A 356 15.40 31.40 14.98
N GLN A 357 14.21 31.99 14.87
CA GLN A 357 13.75 32.64 13.65
C GLN A 357 14.51 33.94 13.35
N ASN A 358 14.91 34.66 14.40
CA ASN A 358 15.55 35.96 14.31
C ASN A 358 17.00 35.93 14.82
N LEU A 359 17.75 34.87 14.50
CA LEU A 359 19.17 34.81 14.85
C LEU A 359 19.93 35.99 14.22
N GLY A 360 20.77 36.65 15.01
CA GLY A 360 21.52 37.84 14.56
C GLY A 360 22.40 37.57 13.35
N ILE A 361 22.81 36.31 13.12
CA ILE A 361 23.62 35.90 11.98
C ILE A 361 22.84 35.93 10.65
N PHE A 362 21.50 35.80 10.64
CA PHE A 362 20.74 35.69 9.39
C PHE A 362 20.78 36.95 8.53
N PRO A 363 20.57 38.17 9.06
CA PRO A 363 20.74 39.39 8.26
C PRO A 363 22.17 39.55 7.72
N VAL A 364 23.18 39.12 8.48
CA VAL A 364 24.58 39.18 8.04
C VAL A 364 24.85 38.20 6.90
N LEU A 365 24.31 36.99 6.95
CA LEU A 365 24.39 36.01 5.87
C LEU A 365 23.71 36.51 4.60
N THR A 366 22.51 37.09 4.69
CA THR A 366 21.85 37.69 3.51
C THR A 366 22.70 38.79 2.87
N ARG A 367 23.40 39.60 3.69
CA ARG A 367 24.35 40.60 3.16
C ARG A 367 25.57 39.94 2.51
N LEU A 368 26.10 38.87 3.09
CA LEU A 368 27.18 38.08 2.47
C LEU A 368 26.76 37.57 1.09
N ASP A 369 25.57 36.97 0.99
CA ASP A 369 25.02 36.44 -0.26
C ASP A 369 24.87 37.54 -1.31
N THR A 370 24.35 38.69 -0.89
CA THR A 370 24.19 39.87 -1.74
C THR A 370 25.55 40.38 -2.21
N SER A 371 26.53 40.49 -1.32
CA SER A 371 27.89 40.94 -1.65
C SER A 371 28.60 40.00 -2.63
N LEU A 372 28.49 38.69 -2.43
CA LEU A 372 29.11 37.70 -3.32
C LEU A 372 28.38 37.63 -4.67
N SER A 373 27.06 37.75 -4.69
CA SER A 373 26.29 37.87 -5.94
C SER A 373 26.69 39.11 -6.72
N ASN A 374 26.76 40.28 -6.05
CA ASN A 374 27.18 41.54 -6.67
C ASN A 374 28.61 41.45 -7.22
N LEU A 375 29.53 40.79 -6.51
CA LEU A 375 30.88 40.55 -7.03
C LEU A 375 30.84 39.62 -8.24
N GLY A 376 30.07 38.54 -8.20
CA GLY A 376 29.87 37.64 -9.34
C GLY A 376 29.33 38.36 -10.57
N ASP A 377 28.34 39.22 -10.38
CA ASP A 377 27.75 40.06 -11.43
C ASP A 377 28.75 41.09 -11.95
N HIS A 378 29.56 41.69 -11.07
CA HIS A 378 30.62 42.62 -11.47
C HIS A 378 31.71 41.91 -12.29
N LEU A 379 32.14 40.71 -11.89
CA LEU A 379 33.07 39.87 -12.64
C LEU A 379 32.53 39.53 -14.04
N ASP A 380 31.25 39.13 -14.15
CA ASP A 380 30.61 38.83 -15.42
C ASP A 380 30.41 40.07 -16.30
N LYS A 381 30.08 41.22 -15.68
CA LYS A 381 29.98 42.51 -16.36
C LYS A 381 31.32 42.94 -16.93
N VAL A 382 32.39 42.93 -16.14
CA VAL A 382 33.74 43.30 -16.60
C VAL A 382 34.21 42.36 -17.72
N LYS A 383 33.98 41.05 -17.57
CA LYS A 383 34.25 40.06 -18.63
C LYS A 383 33.55 40.39 -19.94
N THR A 384 32.29 40.82 -19.89
CA THR A 384 31.44 41.06 -21.07
C THR A 384 31.70 42.43 -21.71
N GLU A 385 31.66 43.49 -20.90
CA GLU A 385 31.78 44.88 -21.36
C GLU A 385 33.21 45.21 -21.80
N GLN A 386 34.21 44.73 -21.06
CA GLN A 386 35.62 44.99 -21.39
C GLN A 386 36.19 43.99 -22.40
N ARG A 387 35.37 43.04 -22.90
CA ARG A 387 35.74 42.02 -23.88
C ARG A 387 37.06 41.31 -23.51
N LEU A 388 37.21 40.94 -22.23
CA LEU A 388 38.44 40.37 -21.69
C LEU A 388 38.90 39.09 -22.41
N SER A 389 37.96 38.39 -23.06
CA SER A 389 38.22 37.26 -23.95
C SER A 389 39.19 37.55 -25.10
N ARG A 390 39.34 38.82 -25.50
CA ARG A 390 40.24 39.23 -26.58
C ARG A 390 41.69 39.41 -26.12
N TYR A 391 41.93 39.50 -24.82
CA TYR A 391 43.24 39.89 -24.26
C TYR A 391 43.96 38.75 -23.52
N SER A 392 43.23 37.82 -22.89
CA SER A 392 43.82 36.63 -22.27
C SER A 392 42.78 35.52 -22.04
N THR A 393 43.02 34.34 -22.61
CA THR A 393 42.22 33.13 -22.37
C THR A 393 42.31 32.67 -20.91
N GLU A 394 43.50 32.76 -20.32
CA GLU A 394 43.76 32.39 -18.92
C GLU A 394 43.02 33.29 -17.93
N LEU A 395 42.94 34.60 -18.21
CA LEU A 395 42.16 35.54 -17.40
C LEU A 395 40.67 35.18 -17.45
N LEU A 396 40.15 34.86 -18.64
CA LEU A 396 38.75 34.47 -18.81
C LEU A 396 38.43 33.15 -18.10
N LEU A 397 39.36 32.19 -18.12
CA LEU A 397 39.20 30.93 -17.40
C LEU A 397 39.15 31.18 -15.88
N ASN A 398 40.11 31.92 -15.32
CA ASN A 398 40.14 32.25 -13.89
C ASN A 398 38.90 33.03 -13.43
N ILE A 399 38.39 33.97 -14.25
CA ILE A 399 37.12 34.66 -13.94
C ILE A 399 35.96 33.67 -13.89
N LYS A 400 35.84 32.78 -14.88
CA LYS A 400 34.76 31.78 -14.91
C LYS A 400 34.83 30.81 -13.74
N GLU A 401 36.03 30.33 -13.41
CA GLU A 401 36.26 29.44 -12.27
C GLU A 401 35.88 30.15 -10.96
N LEU A 402 36.36 31.38 -10.75
CA LEU A 402 36.01 32.16 -9.56
C LEU A 402 34.51 32.44 -9.47
N SER A 403 33.85 32.85 -10.57
CA SER A 403 32.40 33.07 -10.58
C SER A 403 31.60 31.81 -10.29
N ALA A 404 32.08 30.63 -10.70
CA ALA A 404 31.46 29.36 -10.35
C ALA A 404 31.69 29.01 -8.87
N GLU A 405 32.92 29.19 -8.38
CA GLU A 405 33.30 28.91 -6.99
C GLU A 405 32.65 29.84 -5.97
N LEU A 406 32.43 31.12 -6.33
CA LEU A 406 31.70 32.11 -5.50
C LEU A 406 30.25 31.68 -5.25
N LYS A 407 29.66 30.93 -6.19
CA LYS A 407 28.30 30.39 -6.06
C LYS A 407 28.25 29.13 -5.18
N ASP A 408 29.39 28.47 -4.94
CA ASP A 408 29.47 27.25 -4.13
C ASP A 408 30.07 27.53 -2.74
N LEU A 409 29.36 28.34 -1.96
CA LEU A 409 29.59 28.41 -0.52
C LEU A 409 28.97 27.23 0.25
N SER A 410 28.16 26.40 -0.41
CA SER A 410 27.53 25.22 0.19
C SER A 410 28.56 24.19 0.69
N SER A 411 29.76 24.22 0.13
CA SER A 411 30.92 23.43 0.60
C SER A 411 31.46 23.87 1.97
N VAL A 412 31.22 25.12 2.39
CA VAL A 412 31.67 25.66 3.69
C VAL A 412 30.68 25.25 4.78
N ARG A 413 31.14 24.50 5.79
CA ARG A 413 30.25 23.90 6.80
C ARG A 413 29.45 24.95 7.57
N PHE A 414 30.09 26.00 8.09
CA PHE A 414 29.38 27.08 8.79
C PHE A 414 28.23 27.64 7.95
N TYR A 415 28.55 28.05 6.72
CA TYR A 415 27.59 28.66 5.80
C TYR A 415 26.45 27.70 5.48
N ARG A 416 26.78 26.46 5.09
CA ARG A 416 25.80 25.41 4.79
C ARG A 416 24.83 25.18 5.95
N TYR A 417 25.33 25.10 7.18
CA TYR A 417 24.49 24.85 8.35
C TYR A 417 23.60 26.04 8.68
N ALA A 418 24.13 27.25 8.66
CA ALA A 418 23.35 28.44 8.96
C ALA A 418 22.30 28.74 7.87
N HIS A 419 22.67 28.58 6.59
CA HIS A 419 21.74 28.73 5.48
C HIS A 419 20.69 27.61 5.48
N GLY A 420 21.09 26.35 5.72
CA GLY A 420 20.15 25.22 5.84
C GLY A 420 19.12 25.41 6.95
N LEU A 421 19.56 25.89 8.12
CA LEU A 421 18.66 26.25 9.21
C LEU A 421 17.71 27.38 8.79
N LYS A 422 18.21 28.44 8.15
CA LYS A 422 17.37 29.54 7.67
C LYS A 422 16.31 29.04 6.68
N THR A 423 16.72 28.26 5.67
CA THR A 423 15.81 27.66 4.70
C THR A 423 14.76 26.79 5.38
N PHE A 424 15.14 25.99 6.37
CA PHE A 424 14.19 25.18 7.13
C PHE A 424 13.16 26.03 7.88
N VAL A 425 13.63 27.02 8.65
CA VAL A 425 12.75 27.93 9.41
C VAL A 425 11.78 28.67 8.50
N ASP A 426 12.27 29.18 7.35
CA ASP A 426 11.45 29.85 6.34
C ASP A 426 10.42 28.88 5.73
N THR A 427 10.83 27.63 5.43
CA THR A 427 9.96 26.62 4.81
C THR A 427 8.82 26.20 5.73
N ILE A 428 9.06 26.00 7.03
CA ILE A 428 8.02 25.60 8.00
C ILE A 428 6.88 26.62 8.08
N GLN A 429 7.14 27.90 7.77
CA GLN A 429 6.10 28.93 7.84
C GLN A 429 4.94 28.64 6.88
N THR A 430 5.23 28.03 5.73
CA THR A 430 4.28 27.83 4.63
C THR A 430 4.01 26.36 4.32
N GLU A 431 4.97 25.48 4.53
CA GLU A 431 4.85 24.05 4.23
C GLU A 431 4.34 23.27 5.45
N ARG A 432 3.38 22.38 5.20
CA ARG A 432 2.77 21.51 6.22
C ARG A 432 2.99 20.02 5.96
N ARG A 433 3.45 19.66 4.76
CA ARG A 433 3.70 18.27 4.36
C ARG A 433 4.87 17.69 5.12
N PHE A 434 4.64 16.60 5.81
CA PHE A 434 5.68 15.82 6.44
C PHE A 434 6.66 15.25 5.41
N SER A 435 6.17 14.82 4.24
CA SER A 435 7.02 14.36 3.13
C SER A 435 8.07 15.41 2.68
N ALA A 436 7.73 16.70 2.73
CA ALA A 436 8.64 17.80 2.37
C ALA A 436 9.53 18.24 3.55
N LEU A 437 8.98 18.25 4.78
CA LEU A 437 9.70 18.70 5.97
C LEU A 437 10.67 17.65 6.51
N LYS A 438 10.37 16.36 6.41
CA LYS A 438 11.19 15.28 6.98
C LYS A 438 12.65 15.31 6.48
N PRO A 439 12.94 15.38 5.16
CA PRO A 439 14.32 15.47 4.69
C PRO A 439 15.05 16.71 5.23
N LEU A 440 14.35 17.85 5.31
CA LEU A 440 14.92 19.08 5.85
C LEU A 440 15.26 18.95 7.34
N ILE A 441 14.41 18.28 8.12
CA ILE A 441 14.65 17.99 9.54
C ILE A 441 15.89 17.09 9.69
N GLU A 442 15.97 16.02 8.91
CA GLU A 442 17.11 15.09 8.92
C GLU A 442 18.41 15.82 8.55
N ASP A 443 18.35 16.71 7.55
CA ASP A 443 19.50 17.50 7.08
C ASP A 443 20.01 18.48 8.15
N ILE A 444 19.14 19.08 8.98
CA ILE A 444 19.55 20.08 9.98
C ILE A 444 19.82 19.52 11.37
N ARG A 445 19.36 18.30 11.69
CA ARG A 445 19.43 17.75 13.05
C ARG A 445 20.84 17.79 13.65
N ASN A 446 21.82 17.21 12.95
CA ASN A 446 23.23 17.24 13.37
C ASN A 446 23.88 18.63 13.18
N PRO A 447 23.60 19.36 12.08
CA PRO A 447 24.06 20.74 11.92
C PRO A 447 23.67 21.71 13.01
N MET A 448 22.50 21.59 13.64
CA MET A 448 22.04 22.53 14.67
C MET A 448 22.95 22.53 15.90
N ASP A 449 23.33 21.36 16.41
CA ASP A 449 24.27 21.25 17.53
C ASP A 449 25.66 21.77 17.16
N THR A 450 26.12 21.44 15.94
CA THR A 450 27.41 21.93 15.45
C THR A 450 27.41 23.45 15.30
N LEU A 451 26.30 24.02 14.82
CA LEU A 451 26.13 25.47 14.70
C LEU A 451 26.06 26.10 16.08
N ALA A 452 25.36 25.52 17.05
CA ALA A 452 25.28 25.99 18.43
C ALA A 452 26.67 26.15 19.06
N VAL A 453 27.51 25.11 19.00
CA VAL A 453 28.90 25.15 19.49
C VAL A 453 29.71 26.24 18.78
N ARG A 454 29.46 26.47 17.49
CA ARG A 454 30.14 27.51 16.72
C ARG A 454 29.68 28.92 17.10
N LEU A 455 28.40 29.13 17.39
CA LEU A 455 27.89 30.43 17.87
C LEU A 455 28.47 30.77 19.25
N GLU A 456 28.55 29.79 20.15
CA GLU A 456 29.13 29.95 21.49
C GLU A 456 30.61 30.33 21.44
N ASN A 457 31.38 29.64 20.59
CA ASN A 457 32.82 29.87 20.45
C ASN A 457 33.17 30.95 19.42
N LYS A 458 32.18 31.60 18.81
CA LYS A 458 32.33 32.55 17.69
C LYS A 458 33.22 32.02 16.56
N ASN A 459 33.10 30.73 16.26
CA ASN A 459 33.98 30.01 15.34
C ASN A 459 33.40 29.95 13.92
N ILE A 460 33.99 30.74 13.03
CA ILE A 460 33.71 30.80 11.59
C ILE A 460 34.94 30.50 10.73
N THR A 461 35.93 29.79 11.28
CA THR A 461 37.26 29.65 10.66
C THR A 461 37.25 29.01 9.28
N ASP A 462 36.31 28.11 8.98
CA ASP A 462 36.15 27.55 7.64
C ASP A 462 35.63 28.59 6.63
N LEU A 463 34.71 29.46 7.05
CA LEU A 463 34.26 30.59 6.24
C LEU A 463 35.38 31.62 6.04
N GLU A 464 36.13 31.96 7.09
CA GLU A 464 37.28 32.86 6.99
C GLU A 464 38.31 32.35 5.99
N LYS A 465 38.70 31.07 6.09
CA LYS A 465 39.63 30.44 5.15
C LYS A 465 39.12 30.48 3.71
N ARG A 466 37.81 30.27 3.50
CA ARG A 466 37.23 30.35 2.15
C ARG A 466 37.23 31.78 1.62
N MET A 467 36.94 32.77 2.46
CA MET A 467 36.99 34.18 2.09
C MET A 467 38.43 34.66 1.83
N ASP A 468 39.42 34.17 2.58
CA ASP A 468 40.84 34.42 2.32
C ASP A 468 41.31 33.77 1.02
N TYR A 469 40.83 32.55 0.72
CA TYR A 469 41.06 31.90 -0.56
C TYR A 469 40.51 32.74 -1.73
N PHE A 470 39.28 33.27 -1.60
CA PHE A 470 38.71 34.17 -2.61
C PHE A 470 39.50 35.47 -2.75
N ALA A 471 39.93 36.08 -1.64
CA ALA A 471 40.81 37.26 -1.68
C ALA A 471 42.09 36.98 -2.47
N GLY A 472 42.73 35.83 -2.22
CA GLY A 472 43.93 35.41 -2.95
C GLY A 472 43.69 35.25 -4.45
N LYS A 473 42.61 34.58 -4.84
CA LYS A 473 42.22 34.42 -6.26
C LYS A 473 41.91 35.75 -6.94
N ILE A 474 41.25 36.66 -6.24
CA ILE A 474 40.92 38.00 -6.72
C ILE A 474 42.20 38.84 -6.89
N GLY A 475 43.14 38.78 -5.94
CA GLY A 475 44.43 39.47 -6.06
C GLY A 475 45.27 38.97 -7.24
N VAL A 476 45.19 37.67 -7.56
CA VAL A 476 45.80 37.11 -8.78
C VAL A 476 45.13 37.68 -10.03
N LEU A 477 43.80 37.79 -10.07
CA LEU A 477 43.07 38.41 -11.19
C LEU A 477 43.48 39.87 -11.40
N ASP A 478 43.51 40.67 -10.33
CA ASP A 478 43.93 42.07 -10.42
C ASP A 478 45.38 42.20 -10.90
N SER A 479 46.28 41.33 -10.42
CA SER A 479 47.68 41.27 -10.88
C SER A 479 47.79 40.91 -12.37
N MET A 480 47.00 39.93 -12.83
CA MET A 480 46.92 39.56 -14.24
C MET A 480 46.42 40.72 -15.10
N ILE A 481 45.45 41.49 -14.61
CA ILE A 481 44.91 42.65 -15.32
C ILE A 481 45.93 43.79 -15.37
N ALA A 482 46.55 44.12 -14.24
CA ALA A 482 47.53 45.20 -14.14
C ALA A 482 48.77 44.95 -15.01
N ASN A 483 49.29 43.71 -15.00
CA ASN A 483 50.52 43.33 -15.69
C ASN A 483 50.32 42.99 -17.18
N ASN A 484 49.08 42.81 -17.64
CA ASN A 484 48.83 42.53 -19.05
C ASN A 484 48.78 43.83 -19.87
N ASN A 485 49.91 44.14 -20.53
CA ASN A 485 50.05 45.31 -21.41
C ASN A 485 49.10 45.30 -22.63
N LYS A 486 48.46 44.17 -22.95
CA LYS A 486 47.42 44.10 -23.99
C LYS A 486 46.09 44.71 -23.53
N ILE A 487 45.87 44.86 -22.23
CA ILE A 487 44.66 45.47 -21.66
C ILE A 487 44.81 47.00 -21.63
N PRO A 488 43.87 47.77 -22.22
CA PRO A 488 43.91 49.22 -22.22
C PRO A 488 44.07 49.83 -20.81
N ALA A 489 44.85 50.91 -20.70
CA ALA A 489 45.18 51.52 -19.41
C ALA A 489 43.95 52.07 -18.65
N ASN A 490 42.91 52.49 -19.35
CA ASN A 490 41.63 52.88 -18.75
C ASN A 490 40.90 51.69 -18.11
N VAL A 491 40.96 50.50 -18.73
CA VAL A 491 40.39 49.27 -18.18
C VAL A 491 41.20 48.78 -16.98
N ARG A 492 42.54 48.81 -17.07
CA ARG A 492 43.42 48.46 -15.94
C ARG A 492 43.23 49.36 -14.71
N ARG A 493 42.84 50.62 -14.91
CA ARG A 493 42.54 51.55 -13.80
C ARG A 493 41.11 51.43 -13.28
N ALA A 494 40.16 51.02 -14.11
CA ALA A 494 38.76 50.91 -13.75
C ALA A 494 38.40 49.60 -13.04
N VAL A 495 39.25 48.57 -13.17
CA VAL A 495 39.04 47.26 -12.56
C VAL A 495 39.92 47.12 -11.34
N ASN A 496 39.30 47.01 -10.17
CA ASN A 496 39.97 46.72 -8.90
C ASN A 496 39.05 45.83 -8.05
N PHE A 497 39.08 44.53 -8.34
CA PHE A 497 38.20 43.57 -7.69
C PHE A 497 38.57 43.37 -6.21
N THR A 498 39.85 43.56 -5.85
CA THR A 498 40.34 43.43 -4.47
C THR A 498 39.72 44.47 -3.56
N ALA A 499 39.64 45.73 -4.00
CA ALA A 499 39.02 46.78 -3.18
C ALA A 499 37.53 46.51 -2.93
N ASP A 500 36.80 46.09 -3.96
CA ASP A 500 35.37 45.75 -3.85
C ASP A 500 35.16 44.54 -2.92
N PHE A 501 36.02 43.52 -3.02
CA PHE A 501 35.92 42.33 -2.20
C PHE A 501 36.35 42.54 -0.76
N GLU A 502 37.45 43.24 -0.48
CA GLU A 502 37.93 43.48 0.88
C GLU A 502 36.97 44.39 1.67
N ASN A 503 36.36 45.37 1.01
CA ASN A 503 35.28 46.18 1.60
C ASN A 503 34.06 45.33 1.97
N ALA A 504 33.73 44.32 1.15
CA ALA A 504 32.63 43.39 1.44
C ALA A 504 33.01 42.37 2.54
N LYS A 505 34.20 41.78 2.46
CA LYS A 505 34.70 40.71 3.35
C LYS A 505 34.93 41.22 4.78
N GLY A 506 35.65 42.33 4.94
CA GLY A 506 36.07 42.81 6.26
C GLY A 506 34.89 43.24 7.14
N ASN A 507 33.88 43.87 6.54
CA ASN A 507 32.68 44.29 7.24
C ASN A 507 31.80 43.08 7.61
N VAL A 508 31.59 42.13 6.70
CA VAL A 508 30.69 41.00 6.94
C VAL A 508 31.26 40.01 7.97
N LEU A 509 32.55 39.66 7.93
CA LEU A 509 33.12 38.67 8.86
C LEU A 509 33.13 39.18 10.32
N ASN A 510 33.45 40.46 10.51
CA ASN A 510 33.41 41.09 11.82
C ASN A 510 31.98 41.26 12.32
N ASP A 511 31.06 41.66 11.45
CA ASP A 511 29.63 41.75 11.77
C ASP A 511 29.07 40.38 12.16
N LEU A 512 29.49 39.32 11.48
CA LEU A 512 29.05 37.95 11.75
C LEU A 512 29.48 37.50 13.15
N LYS A 513 30.76 37.69 13.51
CA LYS A 513 31.28 37.40 14.86
C LYS A 513 30.63 38.27 15.94
N SER A 514 30.27 39.50 15.59
CA SER A 514 29.59 40.44 16.51
C SER A 514 28.13 40.04 16.72
N ALA A 515 27.47 39.54 15.68
CA ALA A 515 26.09 39.07 15.71
C ALA A 515 25.94 37.68 16.38
N MET A 516 27.03 36.94 16.58
CA MET A 516 27.04 35.68 17.32
C MET A 516 26.87 35.91 18.82
N ASN A 517 25.74 35.45 19.34
CA ASN A 517 25.42 35.45 20.77
C ASN A 517 25.50 34.01 21.32
N PRO A 518 26.30 33.74 22.37
CA PRO A 518 26.33 32.41 23.01
C PRO A 518 24.96 31.91 23.48
N ALA A 519 24.04 32.82 23.88
CA ALA A 519 22.68 32.45 24.26
C ALA A 519 21.88 31.84 23.09
N ASP A 520 22.24 32.13 21.84
CA ASP A 520 21.60 31.52 20.67
C ASP A 520 22.00 30.06 20.48
N GLY A 521 23.17 29.65 20.99
CA GLY A 521 23.57 28.24 21.02
C GLY A 521 22.62 27.39 21.86
N GLU A 522 22.22 27.89 23.02
CA GLU A 522 21.24 27.20 23.87
C GLU A 522 19.84 27.18 23.22
N LYS A 523 19.41 28.28 22.59
CA LYS A 523 18.14 28.30 21.83
C LYS A 523 18.14 27.26 20.71
N LEU A 524 19.26 27.06 20.01
CA LEU A 524 19.40 26.04 18.96
C LEU A 524 19.24 24.63 19.53
N ARG A 525 19.89 24.31 20.66
CA ARG A 525 19.74 22.99 21.29
C ARG A 525 18.30 22.73 21.74
N GLN A 526 17.67 23.73 22.38
CA GLN A 526 16.28 23.64 22.81
C GLN A 526 15.33 23.45 21.63
N ALA A 527 15.54 24.20 20.54
CA ALA A 527 14.80 24.04 19.29
C ALA A 527 15.02 22.64 18.70
N GLY A 528 16.26 22.13 18.66
CA GLY A 528 16.58 20.78 18.17
C GLY A 528 15.86 19.68 18.94
N VAL A 529 15.88 19.73 20.29
CA VAL A 529 15.15 18.79 21.15
C VAL A 529 13.64 18.88 20.91
N ALA A 530 13.09 20.08 20.75
CA ALA A 530 11.67 20.27 20.49
C ALA A 530 11.26 19.75 19.09
N ILE A 531 12.08 20.00 18.05
CA ILE A 531 11.87 19.45 16.71
C ILE A 531 11.90 17.91 16.74
N ASP A 532 12.88 17.32 17.42
CA ASP A 532 12.98 15.86 17.58
C ASP A 532 11.73 15.30 18.26
N LYS A 533 11.27 15.94 19.33
CA LYS A 533 10.05 15.55 20.04
C LYS A 533 8.81 15.62 19.14
N SER A 534 8.62 16.70 18.39
CA SER A 534 7.48 16.84 17.47
C SER A 534 7.55 15.85 16.31
N THR A 535 8.76 15.55 15.82
CA THR A 535 9.01 14.53 14.80
C THR A 535 8.68 13.13 15.32
N ASP A 536 9.02 12.85 16.58
CA ASP A 536 8.66 11.59 17.24
C ASP A 536 7.14 11.46 17.41
N VAL A 537 6.44 12.54 17.78
CA VAL A 537 4.97 12.54 17.91
C VAL A 537 4.27 12.26 16.58
N ILE A 538 4.71 12.84 15.45
CA ILE A 538 4.07 12.57 14.16
C ILE A 538 4.35 11.14 13.67
N LEU A 539 5.54 10.58 13.92
CA LEU A 539 5.94 9.23 13.52
C LEU A 539 5.33 8.15 14.42
N ASN A 540 5.41 8.35 15.73
CA ASN A 540 4.99 7.37 16.73
C ASN A 540 3.54 7.57 17.16
N GLY A 541 2.94 8.73 16.93
CA GLY A 541 1.54 9.02 17.23
C GLY A 541 1.34 9.85 18.52
N TYR A 542 0.20 10.53 18.58
CA TYR A 542 -0.27 11.31 19.72
C TYR A 542 -1.31 10.54 20.53
N HIS A 543 -1.21 10.56 21.85
CA HIS A 543 -2.16 9.92 22.76
C HIS A 543 -3.21 10.93 23.26
N GLU A 544 -4.47 10.72 22.88
CA GLU A 544 -5.62 11.44 23.39
C GLU A 544 -6.26 10.64 24.55
N PRO A 545 -6.46 11.23 25.74
CA PRO A 545 -7.16 10.55 26.82
C PRO A 545 -8.64 10.34 26.45
N VAL A 546 -9.12 9.09 26.53
CA VAL A 546 -10.50 8.69 26.24
C VAL A 546 -11.06 7.88 27.39
N TYR A 547 -12.38 7.98 27.64
CA TYR A 547 -13.05 7.25 28.73
C TYR A 547 -12.43 7.49 30.13
N GLY A 548 -12.09 8.74 30.43
CA GLY A 548 -11.45 9.16 31.69
C GLY A 548 -9.93 9.34 31.54
N ILE A 549 -9.21 9.29 32.67
CA ILE A 549 -7.74 9.50 32.72
C ILE A 549 -6.97 8.19 32.44
N PHE A 550 -7.64 7.03 32.47
CA PHE A 550 -6.99 5.71 32.46
C PHE A 550 -6.80 5.07 31.09
N PHE A 551 -7.48 5.54 30.06
CA PHE A 551 -7.35 5.01 28.70
C PHE A 551 -6.99 6.13 27.73
N SER A 552 -6.24 5.81 26.69
CA SER A 552 -5.86 6.75 25.66
C SER A 552 -6.05 6.13 24.28
N LYS A 553 -6.58 6.90 23.34
CA LYS A 553 -6.60 6.59 21.92
C LYS A 553 -5.37 7.19 21.26
N LYS A 554 -4.71 6.41 20.43
CA LYS A 554 -3.52 6.79 19.69
C LYS A 554 -3.91 7.25 18.29
N HIS A 555 -3.62 8.50 17.97
CA HIS A 555 -3.73 9.05 16.62
C HIS A 555 -2.36 9.03 15.97
N LYS A 556 -2.25 8.54 14.73
CA LYS A 556 -0.96 8.47 14.03
C LYS A 556 -1.11 9.04 12.62
N ASN A 557 -0.07 9.73 12.13
CA ASN A 557 -0.01 10.05 10.70
C ASN A 557 0.15 8.74 9.91
N HIS A 558 -0.74 8.49 8.96
CA HIS A 558 -0.75 7.20 8.23
C HIS A 558 0.37 7.07 7.20
N GLY A 559 1.15 8.14 6.99
CA GLY A 559 2.25 8.25 6.06
C GLY A 559 1.88 8.95 4.76
N TYR A 560 2.73 8.75 3.77
CA TYR A 560 2.56 9.19 2.38
C TYR A 560 2.93 8.08 1.38
N ILE A 561 2.44 8.21 0.15
CA ILE A 561 2.84 7.44 -1.04
C ILE A 561 3.53 8.40 -2.00
N GLU A 562 4.78 8.13 -2.35
CA GLU A 562 5.54 8.89 -3.35
C GLU A 562 5.97 7.96 -4.47
N ASN A 563 5.50 8.21 -5.70
CA ASN A 563 5.84 7.39 -6.88
C ASN A 563 5.62 5.87 -6.69
N GLY A 564 4.58 5.52 -5.94
CA GLY A 564 4.21 4.14 -5.63
C GLY A 564 4.96 3.55 -4.44
N GLN A 565 5.95 4.24 -3.90
CA GLN A 565 6.63 3.85 -2.67
C GLN A 565 5.83 4.32 -1.47
N LYS A 566 5.42 3.38 -0.63
CA LYS A 566 4.66 3.65 0.59
C LYS A 566 5.63 3.84 1.75
N SER A 567 5.57 4.99 2.39
CA SER A 567 6.44 5.36 3.53
C SER A 567 6.38 4.40 4.73
N TRP A 568 5.32 3.61 4.85
CA TRP A 568 5.13 2.63 5.92
C TRP A 568 5.58 1.20 5.57
N GLU A 569 5.98 0.93 4.32
CA GLU A 569 6.55 -0.38 3.94
C GLU A 569 8.05 -0.47 4.25
N ASN A 570 8.70 0.68 4.51
CA ASN A 570 10.13 0.80 4.80
C ASN A 570 10.43 1.03 6.30
N GLN A 571 9.45 0.80 7.20
CA GLN A 571 9.56 1.04 8.64
C GLN A 571 9.94 -0.20 9.44
#